data_AF-A0A1I3B4X2-F1
#
_entry.id   AF-A0A1I3B4X2-F1
#
_cell.length_a   1.000
_cell.length_b   1.000
_cell.length_c   1.000
_cell.angle_alpha   90.00
_cell.angle_beta   90.00
_cell.angle_gamma   90.00
#
_symmetry.space_group_name_H-M   'P 1'
#
loop_
_entity.id
_entity.type
_entity.pdbx_description
1 polymer ?
#
loop_
_entity_poly.entity_id
_entity_poly.type
_entity_poly.pdbx_seq_one_letter_code
_entity_poly.pdbx_strand_id
1 'polypeptide(L)'
;MTLRNVMNVFLTVTLSFAAASSACAETLSPLPAGAFSIVLIPDTQAYKGEGVKGGKDSTDPVTNPIFAAHTKWISENIGKQNIVFVSHVGDIVDINEPRQWKVAQACMDVIHGKIPYGISVGNHDMTTKGDSSLFQEHFPKSRFDGCGWYGGCFPGYDTRPQISGNNANSYQLFSAGGQDYIFLHMECNAPDDVVEWANKLLNQHADRRAFITCHMGWGPLQHPKDNDGYVTDPKGRMQWGKIHGERGNTPQQLWDKCYRKHANLIAVFSGDQSRTQAYKAATPGDEGNIVHELLQDYGSGWLRMYRFLPADNRVEAITFDPRTEELCEGTKLVPNREEHQFQFTIQNSVNK
;
A
#
# COMPACT_ATOMS: atom_id res chain seq x y z
N MET A 1 -86.30 -12.28 -33.99
CA MET A 1 -85.88 -11.58 -32.76
C MET A 1 -85.30 -12.62 -31.81
N THR A 2 -84.01 -12.96 -31.96
CA THR A 2 -83.17 -13.59 -30.92
C THR A 2 -81.71 -13.51 -31.38
N LEU A 3 -80.93 -12.67 -30.68
CA LEU A 3 -79.50 -12.44 -30.89
C LEU A 3 -78.69 -13.68 -30.48
N ARG A 4 -77.66 -14.03 -31.25
CA ARG A 4 -76.52 -14.85 -30.80
C ARG A 4 -75.30 -13.94 -30.67
N ASN A 5 -74.86 -13.75 -29.43
CA ASN A 5 -73.62 -13.07 -29.06
C ASN A 5 -72.41 -13.89 -29.51
N VAL A 6 -71.50 -13.27 -30.25
CA VAL A 6 -70.12 -13.78 -30.44
C VAL A 6 -69.21 -12.82 -29.67
N MET A 7 -68.65 -13.32 -28.58
CA MET A 7 -67.76 -12.59 -27.69
C MET A 7 -66.31 -12.82 -28.16
N ASN A 8 -65.70 -11.84 -28.80
CA ASN A 8 -64.28 -11.87 -29.16
C ASN A 8 -63.45 -11.51 -27.92
N VAL A 9 -62.75 -12.51 -27.37
CA VAL A 9 -61.76 -12.33 -26.32
C VAL A 9 -60.46 -11.86 -26.99
N PHE A 10 -60.11 -10.59 -26.82
CA PHE A 10 -58.76 -10.10 -27.13
C PHE A 10 -57.83 -10.45 -25.97
N LEU A 11 -56.94 -11.41 -26.20
CA LEU A 11 -55.85 -11.76 -25.28
C LEU A 11 -54.72 -10.74 -25.46
N THR A 12 -54.63 -9.74 -24.57
CA THR A 12 -53.50 -8.82 -24.55
C THR A 12 -52.31 -9.49 -23.88
N VAL A 13 -51.36 -9.98 -24.67
CA VAL A 13 -50.07 -10.49 -24.15
C VAL A 13 -49.22 -9.29 -23.74
N THR A 14 -49.09 -9.05 -22.44
CA THR A 14 -48.14 -8.08 -21.89
C THR A 14 -46.76 -8.75 -21.82
N LEU A 15 -45.91 -8.50 -22.80
CA LEU A 15 -44.48 -8.84 -22.71
C LEU A 15 -43.85 -7.96 -21.63
N SER A 16 -43.61 -8.53 -20.44
CA SER A 16 -42.74 -7.92 -19.44
C SER A 16 -41.30 -8.15 -19.86
N PHE A 17 -40.65 -7.12 -20.42
CA PHE A 17 -39.19 -7.12 -20.56
C PHE A 17 -38.58 -6.94 -19.18
N ALA A 18 -38.20 -8.05 -18.54
CA ALA A 18 -37.22 -8.01 -17.47
C ALA A 18 -35.87 -7.66 -18.12
N ALA A 19 -35.47 -6.39 -18.05
CA ALA A 19 -34.10 -6.00 -18.37
C ALA A 19 -33.20 -6.65 -17.32
N ALA A 20 -32.57 -7.77 -17.69
CA ALA A 20 -31.41 -8.26 -16.96
C ALA A 20 -30.30 -7.23 -17.17
N SER A 21 -30.16 -6.30 -16.24
CA SER A 21 -28.98 -5.46 -16.13
C SER A 21 -27.81 -6.36 -15.81
N SER A 22 -27.11 -6.82 -16.86
CA SER A 22 -25.74 -7.33 -16.73
C SER A 22 -24.93 -6.17 -16.17
N ALA A 23 -24.68 -6.17 -14.87
CA ALA A 23 -23.76 -5.23 -14.27
C ALA A 23 -22.38 -5.52 -14.85
N CYS A 24 -21.96 -4.76 -15.87
CA CYS A 24 -20.56 -4.73 -16.27
C CYS A 24 -19.75 -4.26 -15.06
N ALA A 25 -18.64 -4.94 -14.78
CA ALA A 25 -17.72 -4.51 -13.73
C ALA A 25 -17.30 -3.06 -14.00
N GLU A 26 -17.34 -2.22 -12.96
CA GLU A 26 -16.87 -0.84 -13.06
C GLU A 26 -15.35 -0.86 -13.26
N THR A 27 -14.85 -0.01 -14.15
CA THR A 27 -13.43 0.05 -14.49
C THR A 27 -12.84 1.40 -14.12
N LEU A 28 -11.51 1.45 -14.03
CA LEU A 28 -10.77 2.65 -13.67
C LEU A 28 -11.10 3.82 -14.60
N SER A 29 -11.67 4.87 -14.03
CA SER A 29 -12.01 6.09 -14.78
C SER A 29 -10.77 6.84 -15.26
N PRO A 30 -10.88 7.73 -16.27
CA PRO A 30 -9.82 8.67 -16.58
C PRO A 30 -9.46 9.55 -15.38
N LEU A 31 -8.21 10.00 -15.30
CA LEU A 31 -7.76 10.91 -14.26
C LEU A 31 -8.47 12.28 -14.38
N PRO A 32 -9.03 12.84 -13.29
CA PRO A 32 -9.56 14.20 -13.28
C PRO A 32 -8.50 15.25 -13.65
N ALA A 33 -8.92 16.34 -14.31
CA ALA A 33 -8.00 17.41 -14.70
C ALA A 33 -7.31 18.04 -13.48
N GLY A 34 -5.99 18.23 -13.57
CA GLY A 34 -5.18 18.81 -12.48
C GLY A 34 -4.89 17.85 -11.32
N ALA A 35 -5.40 16.62 -11.36
CA ALA A 35 -5.07 15.59 -10.37
C ALA A 35 -3.70 14.95 -10.65
N PHE A 36 -3.16 14.29 -9.64
CA PHE A 36 -2.00 13.41 -9.76
C PHE A 36 -2.20 12.17 -8.88
N SER A 37 -1.43 11.11 -9.11
CA SER A 37 -1.60 9.85 -8.39
C SER A 37 -0.31 9.39 -7.74
N ILE A 38 -0.43 8.74 -6.57
CA ILE A 38 0.61 7.82 -6.08
C ILE A 38 0.04 6.40 -6.09
N VAL A 39 0.90 5.42 -6.33
CA VAL A 39 0.49 4.01 -6.35
C VAL A 39 1.22 3.25 -5.25
N LEU A 40 0.46 2.46 -4.50
CA LEU A 40 0.97 1.62 -3.42
C LEU A 40 0.90 0.16 -3.85
N ILE A 41 2.08 -0.45 -4.00
CA ILE A 41 2.25 -1.88 -4.21
C ILE A 41 2.07 -2.57 -2.85
N PRO A 42 1.04 -3.42 -2.68
CA PRO A 42 0.81 -4.17 -1.44
C PRO A 42 1.83 -5.31 -1.29
N ASP A 43 1.69 -6.12 -0.25
CA ASP A 43 2.48 -7.33 0.00
C ASP A 43 2.47 -8.26 -1.24
N THR A 44 3.66 -8.56 -1.78
CA THR A 44 3.81 -9.24 -3.07
C THR A 44 4.12 -10.72 -2.94
N GLN A 45 3.90 -11.33 -1.78
CA GLN A 45 4.34 -12.69 -1.40
C GLN A 45 3.71 -13.85 -2.21
N ALA A 46 2.96 -13.59 -3.27
CA ALA A 46 2.34 -14.60 -4.13
C ALA A 46 3.33 -15.24 -5.13
N TYR A 47 4.51 -15.64 -4.66
CA TYR A 47 5.52 -16.33 -5.47
C TYR A 47 5.09 -17.75 -5.84
N LYS A 48 5.49 -18.18 -7.03
CA LYS A 48 5.25 -19.52 -7.60
C LYS A 48 6.56 -20.16 -8.00
N GLY A 49 6.57 -21.49 -8.13
CA GLY A 49 7.72 -22.27 -8.58
C GLY A 49 8.45 -22.97 -7.44
N GLU A 50 9.67 -23.41 -7.71
CA GLU A 50 10.46 -24.26 -6.83
C GLU A 50 10.76 -23.60 -5.48
N GLY A 51 10.43 -24.31 -4.40
CA GLY A 51 10.82 -23.95 -3.03
C GLY A 51 10.05 -22.77 -2.41
N VAL A 52 8.96 -22.30 -3.03
CA VAL A 52 8.04 -21.31 -2.43
C VAL A 52 7.06 -21.99 -1.46
N LYS A 53 6.43 -21.25 -0.52
CA LYS A 53 5.58 -21.87 0.53
C LYS A 53 4.48 -22.77 -0.02
N GLY A 54 3.87 -22.40 -1.15
CA GLY A 54 2.81 -23.15 -1.83
C GLY A 54 3.26 -24.09 -2.96
N GLY A 55 4.57 -24.20 -3.22
CA GLY A 55 5.14 -24.92 -4.37
C GLY A 55 6.29 -25.85 -4.00
N LYS A 56 6.22 -26.47 -2.81
CA LYS A 56 7.31 -27.27 -2.25
C LYS A 56 7.80 -28.40 -3.16
N ASP A 57 6.92 -28.94 -3.98
CA ASP A 57 7.23 -30.03 -4.93
C ASP A 57 7.38 -29.55 -6.39
N SER A 58 7.27 -28.24 -6.65
CA SER A 58 7.46 -27.69 -7.99
C SER A 58 8.93 -27.64 -8.36
N THR A 59 9.25 -27.91 -9.62
CA THR A 59 10.58 -27.69 -10.21
C THR A 59 10.58 -26.51 -11.20
N ASP A 60 9.47 -25.78 -11.27
CA ASP A 60 9.35 -24.64 -12.18
C ASP A 60 10.20 -23.46 -11.67
N PRO A 61 10.71 -22.60 -12.57
CA PRO A 61 11.42 -21.39 -12.16
C PRO A 61 10.57 -20.52 -11.22
N VAL A 62 11.24 -19.89 -10.25
CA VAL A 62 10.58 -18.95 -9.33
C VAL A 62 10.04 -17.76 -10.13
N THR A 63 8.76 -17.45 -9.96
CA THR A 63 8.07 -16.35 -10.65
C THR A 63 7.10 -15.63 -9.72
N ASN A 64 6.73 -14.40 -10.09
CA ASN A 64 5.68 -13.65 -9.42
C ASN A 64 4.81 -12.87 -10.44
N PRO A 65 3.80 -13.54 -11.04
CA PRO A 65 2.96 -12.90 -12.06
C PRO A 65 2.15 -11.71 -11.54
N ILE A 66 1.83 -11.68 -10.24
CA ILE A 66 1.08 -10.58 -9.62
C ILE A 66 1.96 -9.34 -9.54
N PHE A 67 3.16 -9.47 -8.97
CA PHE A 67 4.09 -8.36 -8.87
C PHE A 67 4.50 -7.84 -10.25
N ALA A 68 4.75 -8.73 -11.21
CA ALA A 68 5.03 -8.36 -12.59
C ALA A 68 3.86 -7.59 -13.24
N ALA A 69 2.61 -7.97 -12.97
CA ALA A 69 1.44 -7.25 -13.47
C ALA A 69 1.31 -5.86 -12.84
N HIS A 70 1.60 -5.73 -11.53
CA HIS A 70 1.60 -4.43 -10.84
C HIS A 70 2.58 -3.45 -11.48
N THR A 71 3.86 -3.83 -11.62
CA THR A 71 4.88 -2.92 -12.14
C THR A 71 4.72 -2.67 -13.64
N LYS A 72 4.22 -3.65 -14.41
CA LYS A 72 3.84 -3.46 -15.81
C LYS A 72 2.74 -2.41 -15.95
N TRP A 73 1.63 -2.56 -15.22
CA TRP A 73 0.52 -1.61 -15.27
C TRP A 73 0.97 -0.20 -14.89
N ILE A 74 1.77 -0.07 -13.82
CA ILE A 74 2.33 1.22 -13.40
C ILE A 74 3.13 1.83 -14.55
N SER A 75 4.08 1.11 -15.15
CA SER A 75 4.90 1.62 -16.24
C SER A 75 4.08 2.05 -17.47
N GLU A 76 2.98 1.36 -17.77
CA GLU A 76 2.12 1.64 -18.93
C GLU A 76 1.14 2.81 -18.66
N ASN A 77 0.92 3.16 -17.40
CA ASN A 77 -0.06 4.16 -16.99
C ASN A 77 0.52 5.41 -16.32
N ILE A 78 1.85 5.56 -16.24
CA ILE A 78 2.52 6.75 -15.66
C ILE A 78 1.88 8.05 -16.18
N GLY A 79 1.82 8.22 -17.51
CA GLY A 79 1.26 9.44 -18.10
C GLY A 79 -0.27 9.53 -18.02
N LYS A 80 -0.99 8.42 -18.24
CA LYS A 80 -2.47 8.39 -18.28
C LYS A 80 -3.10 8.68 -16.93
N GLN A 81 -2.47 8.21 -15.85
CA GLN A 81 -2.94 8.37 -14.48
C GLN A 81 -2.12 9.42 -13.71
N ASN A 82 -1.21 10.12 -14.39
CA ASN A 82 -0.27 11.07 -13.79
C ASN A 82 0.33 10.51 -12.49
N ILE A 83 0.88 9.29 -12.57
CA ILE A 83 1.53 8.64 -11.44
C ILE A 83 2.82 9.40 -11.20
N VAL A 84 2.97 10.02 -10.02
CA VAL A 84 4.15 10.82 -9.64
C VAL A 84 5.05 10.11 -8.63
N PHE A 85 4.55 9.07 -7.98
CA PHE A 85 5.31 8.30 -6.99
C PHE A 85 4.76 6.87 -6.85
N VAL A 86 5.64 5.92 -6.54
CA VAL A 86 5.28 4.54 -6.18
C VAL A 86 5.87 4.18 -4.82
N SER A 87 5.06 3.61 -3.92
CA SER A 87 5.54 3.04 -2.66
C SER A 87 5.27 1.54 -2.61
N HIS A 88 6.21 0.75 -2.07
CA HIS A 88 5.98 -0.65 -1.70
C HIS A 88 5.91 -0.79 -0.18
N VAL A 89 4.88 -1.44 0.32
CA VAL A 89 4.57 -1.52 1.77
C VAL A 89 5.34 -2.61 2.55
N GLY A 90 6.35 -3.23 1.95
CA GLY A 90 7.05 -4.39 2.52
C GLY A 90 6.44 -5.74 2.17
N ASP A 91 7.05 -6.79 2.71
CA ASP A 91 6.85 -8.20 2.37
C ASP A 91 6.91 -8.41 0.86
N ILE A 92 8.07 -8.01 0.33
CA ILE A 92 8.45 -8.07 -1.08
C ILE A 92 8.68 -9.52 -1.49
N VAL A 93 9.16 -10.35 -0.56
CA VAL A 93 9.36 -11.79 -0.74
C VAL A 93 8.52 -12.60 0.23
N ASP A 94 8.09 -13.78 -0.20
CA ASP A 94 7.40 -14.77 0.62
C ASP A 94 8.36 -15.49 1.57
N ILE A 95 9.55 -15.79 1.06
CA ILE A 95 10.66 -16.41 1.78
C ILE A 95 11.91 -15.58 1.48
N ASN A 96 12.66 -15.26 2.52
CA ASN A 96 13.88 -14.46 2.41
C ASN A 96 15.03 -15.26 1.77
N GLU A 97 14.98 -15.47 0.46
CA GLU A 97 15.95 -16.26 -0.30
C GLU A 97 16.29 -15.65 -1.67
N PRO A 98 17.51 -15.91 -2.20
CA PRO A 98 18.02 -15.17 -3.36
C PRO A 98 17.20 -15.27 -4.65
N ARG A 99 16.49 -16.37 -4.94
CA ARG A 99 15.75 -16.51 -6.20
C ARG A 99 14.51 -15.60 -6.22
N GLN A 100 13.78 -15.50 -5.12
CA GLN A 100 12.68 -14.54 -4.98
C GLN A 100 13.17 -13.10 -5.07
N TRP A 101 14.29 -12.76 -4.45
CA TRP A 101 14.84 -11.40 -4.56
C TRP A 101 15.28 -11.03 -5.99
N LYS A 102 15.82 -11.98 -6.77
CA LYS A 102 16.09 -11.76 -8.21
C LYS A 102 14.81 -11.43 -8.98
N VAL A 103 13.71 -12.13 -8.68
CA VAL A 103 12.40 -11.85 -9.29
C VAL A 103 11.86 -10.49 -8.84
N ALA A 104 11.96 -10.16 -7.55
CA ALA A 104 11.55 -8.86 -7.01
C ALA A 104 12.29 -7.70 -7.68
N GLN A 105 13.62 -7.81 -7.79
CA GLN A 105 14.47 -6.81 -8.44
C GLN A 105 14.05 -6.64 -9.91
N ALA A 106 13.87 -7.73 -10.64
CA ALA A 106 13.43 -7.69 -12.04
C ALA A 106 12.05 -7.04 -12.20
N CYS A 107 11.11 -7.27 -11.27
CA CYS A 107 9.80 -6.60 -11.29
C CYS A 107 9.96 -5.08 -11.09
N MET A 108 10.77 -4.65 -10.12
CA MET A 108 11.00 -3.24 -9.82
C MET A 108 11.86 -2.53 -10.88
N ASP A 109 12.73 -3.24 -11.59
CA ASP A 109 13.51 -2.72 -12.72
C ASP A 109 12.60 -2.18 -13.84
N VAL A 110 11.37 -2.70 -13.98
CA VAL A 110 10.40 -2.23 -14.97
C VAL A 110 10.06 -0.75 -14.79
N ILE A 111 10.04 -0.25 -13.56
CA ILE A 111 9.70 1.15 -13.23
C ILE A 111 10.92 1.99 -12.81
N HIS A 112 12.06 1.36 -12.54
CA HIS A 112 13.28 2.06 -12.18
C HIS A 112 13.77 2.96 -13.33
N GLY A 113 14.16 4.19 -12.98
CA GLY A 113 14.53 5.23 -13.95
C GLY A 113 13.35 5.89 -14.67
N LYS A 114 12.10 5.44 -14.45
CA LYS A 114 10.89 6.01 -15.07
C LYS A 114 10.03 6.81 -14.11
N ILE A 115 10.04 6.45 -12.82
CA ILE A 115 9.23 7.09 -11.79
C ILE A 115 9.95 7.08 -10.44
N PRO A 116 9.82 8.12 -9.59
CA PRO A 116 10.25 8.07 -8.20
C PRO A 116 9.55 6.94 -7.45
N TYR A 117 10.32 6.23 -6.61
CA TYR A 117 9.74 5.19 -5.76
C TYR A 117 10.51 5.02 -4.45
N GLY A 118 9.84 4.44 -3.46
CA GLY A 118 10.46 3.95 -2.25
C GLY A 118 9.91 2.58 -1.86
N ILE A 119 10.66 1.89 -0.99
CA ILE A 119 10.34 0.52 -0.58
C ILE A 119 10.58 0.43 0.93
N SER A 120 9.55 0.03 1.68
CA SER A 120 9.72 -0.41 3.06
C SER A 120 10.00 -1.91 3.07
N VAL A 121 10.78 -2.39 4.05
CA VAL A 121 10.97 -3.82 4.27
C VAL A 121 9.95 -4.35 5.27
N GLY A 122 9.37 -5.51 4.97
CA GLY A 122 8.43 -6.23 5.82
C GLY A 122 9.09 -7.29 6.68
N ASN A 123 8.28 -8.03 7.42
CA ASN A 123 8.79 -9.05 8.34
C ASN A 123 9.32 -10.30 7.61
N HIS A 124 8.99 -10.51 6.34
CA HIS A 124 9.55 -11.57 5.50
C HIS A 124 10.81 -11.14 4.75
N ASP A 125 11.09 -9.84 4.68
CA ASP A 125 12.26 -9.29 3.99
C ASP A 125 13.50 -9.24 4.90
N MET A 126 13.32 -9.53 6.19
CA MET A 126 14.32 -9.43 7.24
C MET A 126 14.33 -10.68 8.12
N THR A 127 15.44 -10.92 8.83
CA THR A 127 15.41 -11.89 9.94
C THR A 127 14.70 -11.29 11.15
N THR A 128 14.28 -12.12 12.10
CA THR A 128 13.64 -11.67 13.36
C THR A 128 14.50 -10.69 14.16
N LYS A 129 15.82 -10.71 13.97
CA LYS A 129 16.78 -9.77 14.59
C LYS A 129 17.01 -8.48 13.78
N GLY A 130 16.30 -8.31 12.66
CA GLY A 130 16.38 -7.12 11.82
C GLY A 130 17.50 -7.14 10.78
N ASP A 131 18.02 -8.30 10.42
CA ASP A 131 19.00 -8.43 9.33
C ASP A 131 18.29 -8.36 7.98
N SER A 132 18.58 -7.33 7.19
CA SER A 132 18.04 -7.09 5.86
C SER A 132 19.07 -7.27 4.74
N SER A 133 20.13 -8.07 4.95
CA SER A 133 21.26 -8.21 4.00
C SER A 133 20.83 -8.52 2.56
N LEU A 134 19.88 -9.45 2.37
CA LEU A 134 19.42 -9.81 1.02
C LEU A 134 18.63 -8.67 0.36
N PHE A 135 17.78 -7.98 1.12
CA PHE A 135 17.13 -6.76 0.61
C PHE A 135 18.18 -5.73 0.18
N GLN A 136 19.21 -5.52 1.00
CA GLN A 136 20.28 -4.55 0.73
C GLN A 136 21.16 -4.93 -0.47
N GLU A 137 21.31 -6.22 -0.77
CA GLU A 137 22.01 -6.70 -1.98
C GLU A 137 21.25 -6.35 -3.26
N HIS A 138 19.92 -6.47 -3.24
CA HIS A 138 19.08 -6.26 -4.42
C HIS A 138 18.56 -4.82 -4.58
N PHE A 139 18.39 -4.11 -3.47
CA PHE A 139 17.96 -2.71 -3.42
C PHE A 139 18.91 -1.84 -2.59
N PRO A 140 20.23 -1.82 -2.90
CA PRO A 140 21.17 -1.00 -2.16
C PRO A 140 20.89 0.49 -2.37
N LYS A 141 21.32 1.34 -1.45
CA LYS A 141 21.28 2.80 -1.59
C LYS A 141 21.93 3.28 -2.89
N SER A 142 22.98 2.61 -3.35
CA SER A 142 23.70 2.96 -4.58
C SER A 142 22.87 2.76 -5.85
N ARG A 143 21.80 1.95 -5.79
CA ARG A 143 20.82 1.84 -6.87
C ARG A 143 20.14 3.19 -7.16
N PHE A 144 20.11 4.08 -6.16
CA PHE A 144 19.48 5.38 -6.24
C PHE A 144 20.49 6.51 -6.46
N ASP A 145 21.77 6.19 -6.73
CA ASP A 145 22.77 7.20 -7.06
C ASP A 145 22.34 7.97 -8.33
N GLY A 146 22.38 9.31 -8.27
CA GLY A 146 21.91 10.18 -9.35
C GLY A 146 20.39 10.39 -9.41
N CYS A 147 19.60 9.69 -8.59
CA CYS A 147 18.17 9.94 -8.47
C CYS A 147 17.93 11.16 -7.57
N GLY A 148 17.72 12.35 -8.14
CA GLY A 148 17.55 13.60 -7.38
C GLY A 148 16.36 13.63 -6.40
N TRP A 149 15.42 12.70 -6.55
CA TRP A 149 14.30 12.49 -5.64
C TRP A 149 14.63 11.58 -4.45
N TYR A 150 15.77 10.89 -4.44
CA TYR A 150 16.21 10.08 -3.31
C TYR A 150 16.91 10.96 -2.28
N GLY A 151 16.23 11.24 -1.17
CA GLY A 151 16.74 12.17 -0.15
C GLY A 151 17.86 11.57 0.70
N GLY A 152 17.86 10.26 0.88
CA GLY A 152 18.87 9.54 1.63
C GLY A 152 18.28 8.39 2.43
N CYS A 153 19.11 7.81 3.30
CA CYS A 153 18.75 6.67 4.12
C CYS A 153 19.24 6.81 5.55
N PHE A 154 18.71 5.98 6.45
CA PHE A 154 19.27 5.86 7.79
C PHE A 154 20.76 5.48 7.68
N PRO A 155 21.67 6.19 8.38
CA PRO A 155 23.10 5.92 8.26
C PRO A 155 23.50 4.49 8.64
N GLY A 156 22.71 3.83 9.50
CA GLY A 156 23.01 2.50 10.01
C GLY A 156 24.10 2.52 11.07
N TYR A 157 24.75 1.37 11.24
CA TYR A 157 25.83 1.18 12.19
C TYR A 157 27.07 0.63 11.47
N ASP A 158 28.24 1.20 11.71
CA ASP A 158 29.49 0.69 11.13
C ASP A 158 29.75 -0.78 11.49
N THR A 159 29.40 -1.19 12.71
CA THR A 159 29.60 -2.56 13.19
C THR A 159 28.58 -3.57 12.68
N ARG A 160 27.42 -3.10 12.21
CA ARG A 160 26.26 -3.94 11.82
C ARG A 160 25.47 -3.28 10.68
N PRO A 161 26.07 -3.07 9.50
CA PRO A 161 25.44 -2.34 8.40
C PRO A 161 24.16 -3.01 7.89
N GLN A 162 24.03 -4.32 8.08
CA GLN A 162 22.85 -5.10 7.73
C GLN A 162 21.62 -4.86 8.62
N ILE A 163 21.79 -4.21 9.78
CA ILE A 163 20.71 -3.90 10.72
C ILE A 163 20.32 -2.43 10.53
N SER A 164 19.08 -2.19 10.10
CA SER A 164 18.49 -0.85 9.90
C SER A 164 19.19 0.08 8.88
N GLY A 165 20.41 -0.22 8.47
CA GLY A 165 21.24 0.61 7.59
C GLY A 165 20.93 0.45 6.11
N ASN A 166 21.73 1.13 5.30
CA ASN A 166 21.57 1.15 3.84
C ASN A 166 20.12 1.55 3.49
N ASN A 167 19.50 0.98 2.45
CA ASN A 167 18.17 1.36 2.02
C ASN A 167 17.02 0.79 2.87
N ALA A 168 17.29 0.10 3.99
CA ALA A 168 16.23 -0.50 4.83
C ALA A 168 15.29 0.56 5.42
N ASN A 169 15.80 1.78 5.60
CA ASN A 169 15.04 2.96 5.95
C ASN A 169 15.47 4.10 5.03
N SER A 170 14.55 4.68 4.26
CA SER A 170 14.88 5.73 3.29
C SER A 170 13.83 6.84 3.24
N TYR A 171 14.15 7.95 2.61
CA TYR A 171 13.17 8.98 2.30
C TYR A 171 13.38 9.54 0.90
N GLN A 172 12.27 9.99 0.33
CA GLN A 172 12.23 10.56 -1.02
C GLN A 172 11.56 11.93 -0.97
N LEU A 173 12.01 12.82 -1.84
CA LEU A 173 11.49 14.18 -2.00
C LEU A 173 10.94 14.32 -3.43
N PHE A 174 9.72 14.82 -3.55
CA PHE A 174 9.12 15.09 -4.86
C PHE A 174 8.12 16.25 -4.76
N SER A 175 7.71 16.77 -5.91
CA SER A 175 6.75 17.87 -6.00
C SER A 175 5.65 17.49 -6.99
N ALA A 176 4.40 17.75 -6.64
CA ALA A 176 3.24 17.46 -7.49
C ALA A 176 2.05 18.36 -7.12
N GLY A 177 1.26 18.76 -8.12
CA GLY A 177 0.08 19.60 -7.88
C GLY A 177 0.38 20.93 -7.17
N GLY A 178 1.57 21.50 -7.41
CA GLY A 178 2.02 22.74 -6.78
C GLY A 178 2.43 22.61 -5.30
N GLN A 179 2.62 21.39 -4.81
CA GLN A 179 2.99 21.11 -3.42
C GLN A 179 4.26 20.25 -3.36
N ASP A 180 5.03 20.43 -2.29
CA ASP A 180 6.22 19.66 -1.98
C ASP A 180 5.93 18.53 -0.99
N TYR A 181 6.53 17.37 -1.21
CA TYR A 181 6.34 16.16 -0.42
C TYR A 181 7.65 15.60 0.09
N ILE A 182 7.57 14.96 1.26
CA ILE A 182 8.54 14.01 1.79
C ILE A 182 7.83 12.67 2.01
N PHE A 183 8.43 11.58 1.55
CA PHE A 183 7.90 10.23 1.74
C PHE A 183 8.96 9.37 2.42
N LEU A 184 8.73 8.96 3.66
CA LEU A 184 9.62 8.07 4.42
C LEU A 184 9.16 6.62 4.26
N HIS A 185 10.11 5.71 4.12
CA HIS A 185 9.91 4.27 4.08
C HIS A 185 10.70 3.68 5.25
N MET A 186 9.97 3.24 6.28
CA MET A 186 10.51 2.73 7.53
C MET A 186 10.40 1.21 7.59
N GLU A 187 11.42 0.56 8.12
CA GLU A 187 11.46 -0.89 8.30
C GLU A 187 10.38 -1.40 9.25
N CYS A 188 10.00 -2.66 9.08
CA CYS A 188 9.07 -3.34 9.97
C CYS A 188 9.52 -3.26 11.45
N ASN A 189 8.61 -2.79 12.31
CA ASN A 189 8.87 -2.49 13.72
C ASN A 189 10.08 -1.58 13.95
N ALA A 190 10.22 -0.52 13.14
CA ALA A 190 11.29 0.46 13.19
C ALA A 190 11.74 0.81 14.63
N PRO A 191 12.99 0.55 14.98
CA PRO A 191 13.58 0.82 16.29
C PRO A 191 13.69 2.30 16.67
N ASP A 192 13.95 2.59 17.94
CA ASP A 192 13.96 3.96 18.47
C ASP A 192 14.95 4.92 17.80
N ASP A 193 16.12 4.43 17.40
CA ASP A 193 17.12 5.20 16.67
C ASP A 193 16.66 5.57 15.25
N VAL A 194 15.93 4.66 14.59
CA VAL A 194 15.29 4.94 13.29
C VAL A 194 14.12 5.91 13.47
N VAL A 195 13.35 5.77 14.55
CA VAL A 195 12.27 6.70 14.90
C VAL A 195 12.82 8.10 15.19
N GLU A 196 13.94 8.22 15.90
CA GLU A 196 14.60 9.51 16.14
C GLU A 196 15.07 10.14 14.83
N TRP A 197 15.64 9.35 13.92
CA TRP A 197 16.01 9.81 12.59
C TRP A 197 14.80 10.29 11.77
N ALA A 198 13.70 9.54 11.76
CA ALA A 198 12.46 9.93 11.09
C ALA A 198 11.88 11.23 11.66
N ASN A 199 11.87 11.37 12.99
CA ASN A 199 11.47 12.60 13.68
C ASN A 199 12.32 13.80 13.24
N LYS A 200 13.65 13.64 13.11
CA LYS A 200 14.54 14.70 12.64
C LYS A 200 14.21 15.11 11.21
N LEU A 201 13.98 14.15 10.31
CA LEU A 201 13.63 14.44 8.91
C LEU A 201 12.28 15.15 8.78
N LEU A 202 11.26 14.69 9.50
CA LEU A 202 9.93 15.31 9.47
C LEU A 202 9.95 16.75 9.97
N ASN A 203 10.78 17.04 11.00
CA ASN A 203 11.02 18.40 11.47
C ASN A 203 11.84 19.24 10.48
N GLN A 204 12.89 18.67 9.88
CA GLN A 204 13.73 19.36 8.89
C GLN A 204 12.98 19.71 7.61
N HIS A 205 11.97 18.90 7.27
CA HIS A 205 11.10 19.07 6.11
C HIS A 205 9.66 19.43 6.51
N ALA A 206 9.51 20.22 7.59
CA ALA A 206 8.19 20.66 8.07
C ALA A 206 7.43 21.53 7.06
N ASP A 207 8.13 22.12 6.09
CA ASP A 207 7.58 22.84 4.93
C ASP A 207 6.95 21.92 3.88
N ARG A 208 7.18 20.61 3.96
CA ARG A 208 6.69 19.59 3.02
C ARG A 208 5.59 18.76 3.63
N ARG A 209 4.64 18.36 2.80
CA ARG A 209 3.61 17.36 3.14
C ARG A 209 4.26 15.98 3.30
N ALA A 210 4.02 15.33 4.44
CA ALA A 210 4.69 14.08 4.76
C ALA A 210 3.79 12.85 4.61
N PHE A 211 4.38 11.80 4.07
CA PHE A 211 3.85 10.44 4.04
C PHE A 211 4.85 9.48 4.67
N ILE A 212 4.35 8.43 5.31
CA ILE A 212 5.17 7.34 5.83
C ILE A 212 4.62 6.02 5.32
N THR A 213 5.50 5.12 4.91
CA THR A 213 5.20 3.71 4.79
C THR A 213 5.96 2.97 5.88
N CYS A 214 5.25 2.12 6.62
CA CYS A 214 5.82 1.20 7.59
C CYS A 214 4.99 -0.08 7.53
N HIS A 215 5.66 -1.22 7.45
CA HIS A 215 5.01 -2.48 7.11
C HIS A 215 3.86 -2.84 8.06
N MET A 216 4.11 -2.83 9.37
CA MET A 216 3.08 -3.03 10.39
C MET A 216 2.36 -1.72 10.73
N GLY A 217 1.03 -1.76 10.75
CA GLY A 217 0.16 -0.64 11.12
C GLY A 217 -1.11 -1.10 11.82
N TRP A 218 -2.13 -1.41 11.02
CA TRP A 218 -3.45 -1.85 11.49
C TRP A 218 -3.66 -3.34 11.29
N GLY A 219 -4.35 -3.97 12.24
CA GLY A 219 -4.60 -5.41 12.26
C GLY A 219 -5.33 -5.82 13.54
N PRO A 220 -5.27 -7.09 13.96
CA PRO A 220 -5.69 -7.49 15.30
C PRO A 220 -5.00 -6.64 16.36
N LEU A 221 -5.78 -5.99 17.22
CA LEU A 221 -5.28 -5.05 18.22
C LEU A 221 -4.23 -5.69 19.13
N GLN A 222 -4.52 -6.91 19.58
CA GLN A 222 -3.62 -7.78 20.33
C GLN A 222 -3.11 -8.91 19.43
N HIS A 223 -1.96 -9.49 19.78
CA HIS A 223 -1.42 -10.63 19.03
C HIS A 223 -2.39 -11.82 19.17
N PRO A 224 -2.96 -12.33 18.05
CA PRO A 224 -3.93 -13.43 18.13
C PRO A 224 -3.31 -14.68 18.75
N LYS A 225 -4.12 -15.39 19.54
CA LYS A 225 -3.70 -16.64 20.20
C LYS A 225 -3.74 -17.85 19.28
N ASP A 226 -4.49 -17.75 18.18
CA ASP A 226 -4.67 -18.77 17.17
C ASP A 226 -4.86 -18.14 15.78
N ASN A 227 -5.02 -19.01 14.78
CA ASN A 227 -5.17 -18.57 13.40
C ASN A 227 -6.49 -17.85 13.14
N ASP A 228 -7.57 -18.23 13.82
CA ASP A 228 -8.89 -17.66 13.58
C ASP A 228 -8.96 -16.22 14.07
N GLY A 229 -8.28 -15.92 15.19
CA GLY A 229 -8.19 -14.57 15.75
C GLY A 229 -7.62 -13.52 14.78
N TYR A 230 -6.75 -13.90 13.84
CA TYR A 230 -6.30 -12.96 12.80
C TYR A 230 -7.44 -12.41 11.93
N VAL A 231 -8.53 -13.16 11.79
CA VAL A 231 -9.75 -12.73 11.11
C VAL A 231 -10.75 -12.13 12.09
N THR A 232 -11.00 -12.79 13.23
CA THR A 232 -12.14 -12.50 14.10
C THR A 232 -11.85 -11.51 15.23
N ASP A 233 -10.60 -11.38 15.68
CA ASP A 233 -10.27 -10.51 16.81
C ASP A 233 -10.52 -9.03 16.48
N PRO A 234 -10.82 -8.20 17.49
CA PRO A 234 -10.99 -6.76 17.32
C PRO A 234 -9.81 -6.13 16.59
N LYS A 235 -10.10 -5.36 15.55
CA LYS A 235 -9.09 -4.65 14.76
C LYS A 235 -8.77 -3.30 15.38
N GLY A 236 -7.51 -2.90 15.29
CA GLY A 236 -6.99 -1.65 15.83
C GLY A 236 -5.55 -1.40 15.38
N ARG A 237 -4.98 -0.26 15.79
CA ARG A 237 -3.54 -0.05 15.70
C ARG A 237 -2.83 -1.09 16.56
N MET A 238 -2.03 -1.95 15.95
CA MET A 238 -1.51 -3.14 16.63
C MET A 238 -0.61 -2.77 17.83
N GLN A 239 -0.74 -3.52 18.92
CA GLN A 239 0.05 -3.36 20.15
C GLN A 239 1.14 -4.44 20.30
N TRP A 240 1.51 -5.08 19.20
CA TRP A 240 2.50 -6.16 19.14
C TRP A 240 3.40 -5.97 17.92
N GLY A 241 4.52 -6.71 17.88
CA GLY A 241 5.53 -6.63 16.81
C GLY A 241 6.05 -8.02 16.42
N LYS A 242 6.73 -8.09 15.28
CA LYS A 242 7.28 -9.31 14.67
C LYS A 242 8.81 -9.30 14.59
N ILE A 243 9.43 -8.13 14.41
CA ILE A 243 10.87 -7.96 14.17
C ILE A 243 11.51 -7.11 15.27
N HIS A 244 12.83 -7.22 15.41
CA HIS A 244 13.70 -6.49 16.35
C HIS A 244 13.50 -6.82 17.84
N GLY A 245 12.55 -7.69 18.19
CA GLY A 245 12.29 -8.07 19.59
C GLY A 245 12.04 -6.83 20.46
N GLU A 246 12.72 -6.73 21.59
CA GLU A 246 12.60 -5.58 22.51
C GLU A 246 13.05 -4.24 21.91
N ARG A 247 13.90 -4.26 20.87
CA ARG A 247 14.33 -3.04 20.17
C ARG A 247 13.25 -2.53 19.21
N GLY A 248 12.34 -3.39 18.78
CA GLY A 248 11.31 -3.06 17.80
C GLY A 248 10.15 -2.28 18.42
N ASN A 249 9.63 -1.31 17.68
CA ASN A 249 8.41 -0.62 18.08
C ASN A 249 7.17 -1.26 17.48
N THR A 250 6.14 -1.44 18.30
CA THR A 250 4.79 -1.77 17.82
C THR A 250 4.19 -0.58 17.07
N PRO A 251 3.18 -0.78 16.20
CA PRO A 251 2.49 0.33 15.55
C PRO A 251 1.95 1.37 16.54
N GLN A 252 1.45 0.96 17.70
CA GLN A 252 1.05 1.88 18.76
C GLN A 252 2.24 2.71 19.29
N GLN A 253 3.40 2.10 19.50
CA GLN A 253 4.59 2.86 19.91
C GLN A 253 5.09 3.80 18.82
N LEU A 254 5.05 3.41 17.54
CA LEU A 254 5.39 4.29 16.42
C LEU A 254 4.46 5.50 16.35
N TRP A 255 3.16 5.29 16.59
CA TRP A 255 2.20 6.38 16.73
C TRP A 255 2.59 7.33 17.87
N ASP A 256 2.87 6.78 19.06
CA ASP A 256 3.15 7.57 20.25
C ASP A 256 4.48 8.31 20.21
N LYS A 257 5.49 7.72 19.56
CA LYS A 257 6.86 8.24 19.51
C LYS A 257 7.12 9.12 18.29
N CYS A 258 6.37 8.93 17.20
CA CYS A 258 6.58 9.59 15.91
C CYS A 258 5.28 10.16 15.32
N TYR A 259 4.34 9.32 14.87
CA TYR A 259 3.35 9.74 13.88
C TYR A 259 2.44 10.87 14.36
N ARG A 260 2.01 10.85 15.62
CA ARG A 260 1.12 11.91 16.14
C ARG A 260 1.81 13.26 16.36
N LYS A 261 3.13 13.35 16.25
CA LYS A 261 3.92 14.52 16.67
C LYS A 261 4.19 15.55 15.57
N HIS A 262 3.81 15.25 14.32
CA HIS A 262 4.22 16.04 13.16
C HIS A 262 3.01 16.61 12.44
N ALA A 263 2.84 17.94 12.52
CA ALA A 263 1.75 18.67 11.87
C ALA A 263 1.67 18.44 10.35
N ASN A 264 2.81 18.16 9.72
CA ASN A 264 2.91 17.92 8.29
C ASN A 264 2.66 16.47 7.88
N LEU A 265 2.51 15.53 8.81
CA LEU A 265 2.17 14.13 8.50
C LEU A 265 0.70 13.99 8.12
N ILE A 266 0.45 13.52 6.90
CA ILE A 266 -0.91 13.38 6.35
C ILE A 266 -1.37 11.93 6.38
N ALA A 267 -0.49 10.99 6.04
CA ALA A 267 -0.87 9.58 5.96
C ALA A 267 0.28 8.63 6.32
N VAL A 268 -0.11 7.50 6.91
CA VAL A 268 0.74 6.34 7.17
C VAL A 268 0.15 5.14 6.43
N PHE A 269 0.97 4.49 5.62
CA PHE A 269 0.59 3.34 4.81
C PHE A 269 1.22 2.05 5.34
N SER A 270 0.44 0.96 5.35
CA SER A 270 0.87 -0.35 5.87
C SER A 270 0.36 -1.53 5.04
N GLY A 271 0.97 -2.69 5.27
CA GLY A 271 0.62 -4.01 4.72
C GLY A 271 0.47 -5.02 5.85
N ASP A 272 1.16 -6.17 5.81
CA ASP A 272 1.39 -7.13 6.91
C ASP A 272 0.19 -8.02 7.31
N GLN A 273 -1.03 -7.55 7.09
CA GLN A 273 -2.26 -8.13 7.66
C GLN A 273 -3.26 -8.60 6.60
N SER A 274 -2.89 -9.62 5.82
CA SER A 274 -3.70 -10.23 4.75
C SER A 274 -5.04 -10.82 5.19
N ARG A 275 -5.25 -11.00 6.50
CA ARG A 275 -6.53 -11.40 7.10
C ARG A 275 -7.41 -10.24 7.55
N THR A 276 -6.87 -9.02 7.52
CA THR A 276 -7.60 -7.74 7.63
C THR A 276 -7.78 -7.11 6.25
N GLN A 277 -6.83 -7.28 5.33
CA GLN A 277 -6.76 -6.84 3.92
C GLN A 277 -6.81 -5.34 3.67
N ALA A 278 -7.82 -4.66 4.19
CA ALA A 278 -8.02 -3.24 4.03
C ALA A 278 -8.54 -2.65 5.33
N TYR A 279 -7.99 -1.50 5.70
CA TYR A 279 -8.47 -0.73 6.84
C TYR A 279 -8.14 0.74 6.61
N LYS A 280 -9.01 1.62 7.11
CA LYS A 280 -8.78 3.06 7.12
C LYS A 280 -9.15 3.64 8.48
N ALA A 281 -8.29 4.50 9.00
CA ALA A 281 -8.58 5.30 10.17
C ALA A 281 -8.11 6.75 9.92
N ALA A 282 -8.77 7.69 10.57
CA ALA A 282 -8.40 9.10 10.58
C ALA A 282 -8.20 9.51 12.04
N THR A 283 -6.95 9.62 12.47
CA THR A 283 -6.61 9.84 13.88
C THR A 283 -6.02 11.24 14.06
N PRO A 284 -6.52 12.05 15.01
CA PRO A 284 -5.93 13.35 15.32
C PRO A 284 -4.50 13.20 15.88
N GLY A 285 -3.57 13.96 15.31
CA GLY A 285 -2.24 14.20 15.86
C GLY A 285 -2.26 15.28 16.95
N ASP A 286 -1.15 15.42 17.65
CA ASP A 286 -0.95 16.37 18.75
C ASP A 286 -1.01 17.83 18.28
N GLU A 287 -0.64 18.08 17.02
CA GLU A 287 -0.64 19.40 16.38
C GLU A 287 -1.99 19.74 15.71
N GLY A 288 -3.03 18.91 15.93
CA GLY A 288 -4.36 19.11 15.38
C GLY A 288 -4.53 18.68 13.92
N ASN A 289 -3.46 18.17 13.29
CA ASN A 289 -3.55 17.51 11.98
C ASN A 289 -4.30 16.18 12.09
N ILE A 290 -4.91 15.74 10.99
CA ILE A 290 -5.45 14.38 10.87
C ILE A 290 -4.43 13.51 10.14
N VAL A 291 -4.02 12.42 10.77
CA VAL A 291 -3.18 11.38 10.16
C VAL A 291 -4.09 10.25 9.69
N HIS A 292 -4.11 10.02 8.38
CA HIS A 292 -4.84 8.91 7.76
C HIS A 292 -3.99 7.64 7.80
N GLU A 293 -4.43 6.63 8.54
CA GLU A 293 -3.75 5.35 8.66
C GLU A 293 -4.43 4.32 7.74
N LEU A 294 -3.69 3.82 6.76
CA LEU A 294 -4.23 3.16 5.59
C LEU A 294 -3.53 1.82 5.36
N LEU A 295 -4.28 0.74 5.52
CA LEU A 295 -3.84 -0.63 5.31
C LEU A 295 -4.27 -1.13 3.92
N GLN A 296 -3.34 -1.75 3.19
CA GLN A 296 -3.58 -2.49 1.95
C GLN A 296 -2.69 -3.74 1.87
N ASP A 297 -3.24 -4.89 2.25
CA ASP A 297 -2.61 -6.20 2.05
C ASP A 297 -3.60 -7.10 1.30
N TYR A 298 -3.56 -7.00 -0.02
CA TYR A 298 -4.54 -7.67 -0.85
C TYR A 298 -4.17 -9.11 -1.16
N GLY A 299 -2.88 -9.50 -1.14
CA GLY A 299 -2.33 -10.83 -1.46
C GLY A 299 -2.76 -11.49 -2.79
N SER A 300 -3.78 -10.98 -3.46
CA SER A 300 -4.64 -11.64 -4.45
C SER A 300 -4.61 -10.97 -5.83
N GLY A 301 -3.86 -9.88 -5.96
CA GLY A 301 -3.63 -9.22 -7.24
C GLY A 301 -4.13 -7.77 -7.32
N TRP A 302 -4.93 -7.31 -6.36
CA TRP A 302 -5.38 -5.92 -6.32
C TRP A 302 -4.21 -4.96 -6.10
N LEU A 303 -4.29 -3.79 -6.73
CA LEU A 303 -3.37 -2.68 -6.59
C LEU A 303 -4.15 -1.46 -6.07
N ARG A 304 -3.50 -0.63 -5.24
CA ARG A 304 -4.14 0.57 -4.70
C ARG A 304 -3.47 1.83 -5.24
N MET A 305 -4.29 2.75 -5.75
CA MET A 305 -3.89 4.07 -6.21
C MET A 305 -4.61 5.14 -5.39
N TYR A 306 -3.90 6.21 -5.07
CA TYR A 306 -4.46 7.40 -4.43
C TYR A 306 -4.37 8.56 -5.41
N ARG A 307 -5.52 9.07 -5.86
CA ARG A 307 -5.61 10.27 -6.68
C ARG A 307 -5.76 11.48 -5.80
N PHE A 308 -4.85 12.42 -5.91
CA PHE A 308 -4.91 13.70 -5.24
C PHE A 308 -5.59 14.69 -6.17
N LEU A 309 -6.61 15.36 -5.65
CA LEU A 309 -7.35 16.45 -6.30
C LEU A 309 -7.07 17.74 -5.51
N PRO A 310 -5.98 18.47 -5.82
CA PRO A 310 -5.54 19.60 -5.01
C PRO A 310 -6.58 20.72 -4.94
N ALA A 311 -7.34 20.95 -6.01
CA ALA A 311 -8.40 21.95 -6.05
C ALA A 311 -9.50 21.72 -5.00
N ASP A 312 -9.73 20.46 -4.63
CA ASP A 312 -10.79 20.04 -3.70
C ASP A 312 -10.24 19.70 -2.30
N ASN A 313 -8.92 19.75 -2.10
CA ASN A 313 -8.24 19.19 -0.93
C ASN A 313 -8.65 17.75 -0.62
N ARG A 314 -8.82 16.95 -1.67
CA ARG A 314 -9.41 15.61 -1.61
C ARG A 314 -8.48 14.56 -2.17
N VAL A 315 -8.55 13.36 -1.61
CA VAL A 315 -7.89 12.17 -2.12
C VAL A 315 -8.91 11.08 -2.35
N GLU A 316 -8.82 10.41 -3.50
CA GLU A 316 -9.60 9.21 -3.81
C GLU A 316 -8.68 7.99 -3.71
N ALA A 317 -9.00 7.08 -2.80
CA ALA A 317 -8.37 5.77 -2.70
C ALA A 317 -9.15 4.79 -3.60
N ILE A 318 -8.47 4.24 -4.59
CA ILE A 318 -9.04 3.37 -5.61
C ILE A 318 -8.29 2.05 -5.61
N THR A 319 -9.02 0.95 -5.41
CA THR A 319 -8.45 -0.40 -5.43
C THR A 319 -8.96 -1.13 -6.68
N PHE A 320 -8.07 -1.67 -7.51
CA PHE A 320 -8.44 -2.24 -8.81
C PHE A 320 -7.49 -3.36 -9.23
N ASP A 321 -7.92 -4.21 -10.16
CA ASP A 321 -7.07 -5.27 -10.71
C ASP A 321 -6.24 -4.68 -11.86
N PRO A 322 -4.91 -4.62 -11.76
CA PRO A 322 -4.07 -4.00 -12.78
C PRO A 322 -4.02 -4.77 -14.11
N ARG A 323 -4.64 -5.95 -14.20
CA ARG A 323 -4.71 -6.74 -15.44
C ARG A 323 -5.96 -6.41 -16.26
N THR A 324 -7.07 -6.08 -15.58
CA THR A 324 -8.37 -5.80 -16.20
C THR A 324 -8.84 -4.36 -16.01
N GLU A 325 -8.22 -3.62 -15.10
CA GLU A 325 -8.61 -2.30 -14.60
C GLU A 325 -9.99 -2.27 -13.93
N GLU A 326 -10.56 -3.43 -13.62
CA GLU A 326 -11.82 -3.55 -12.87
C GLU A 326 -11.63 -3.12 -11.42
N LEU A 327 -12.60 -2.38 -10.88
CA LEU A 327 -12.59 -1.91 -9.51
C LEU A 327 -12.89 -3.06 -8.54
N CYS A 328 -12.24 -3.04 -7.38
CA CYS A 328 -12.54 -3.94 -6.29
C CYS A 328 -13.85 -3.53 -5.63
N GLU A 329 -14.90 -4.32 -5.89
CA GLU A 329 -16.23 -4.14 -5.29
C GLU A 329 -16.32 -4.68 -3.85
N GLY A 330 -15.37 -5.53 -3.48
CA GLY A 330 -15.35 -6.24 -2.21
C GLY A 330 -14.46 -7.47 -2.29
N THR A 331 -14.00 -7.92 -1.14
CA THR A 331 -13.25 -9.16 -0.97
C THR A 331 -14.02 -10.11 -0.06
N LYS A 332 -13.58 -11.37 0.05
CA LYS A 332 -14.20 -12.33 0.97
C LYS A 332 -14.10 -11.88 2.44
N LEU A 333 -12.99 -11.23 2.82
CA LEU A 333 -12.73 -10.84 4.20
C LEU A 333 -13.23 -9.42 4.51
N VAL A 334 -13.19 -8.55 3.50
CA VAL A 334 -13.69 -7.17 3.57
C VAL A 334 -14.70 -6.99 2.44
N PRO A 335 -16.00 -7.30 2.64
CA PRO A 335 -16.99 -7.27 1.56
C PRO A 335 -17.46 -5.85 1.21
N ASN A 336 -17.22 -4.87 2.09
CA ASN A 336 -17.74 -3.52 1.92
C ASN A 336 -16.90 -2.73 0.92
N ARG A 337 -17.54 -2.32 -0.19
CA ARG A 337 -16.92 -1.50 -1.23
C ARG A 337 -16.23 -0.24 -0.69
N GLU A 338 -16.79 0.38 0.34
CA GLU A 338 -16.26 1.61 0.96
C GLU A 338 -14.89 1.41 1.65
N GLU A 339 -14.43 0.17 1.86
CA GLU A 339 -13.05 -0.11 2.31
C GLU A 339 -12.04 -0.16 1.16
N HIS A 340 -12.55 -0.24 -0.08
CA HIS A 340 -11.77 -0.39 -1.30
C HIS A 340 -11.79 0.87 -2.17
N GLN A 341 -12.95 1.54 -2.22
CA GLN A 341 -13.21 2.79 -2.94
C GLN A 341 -13.70 3.82 -1.93
N PHE A 342 -12.86 4.79 -1.57
CA PHE A 342 -13.23 5.83 -0.61
C PHE A 342 -12.52 7.13 -0.89
N GLN A 343 -12.99 8.19 -0.25
CA GLN A 343 -12.40 9.51 -0.35
C GLN A 343 -12.14 10.08 1.03
N PHE A 344 -11.10 10.89 1.15
CA PHE A 344 -10.81 11.63 2.37
C PHE A 344 -10.24 13.00 2.03
N THR A 345 -10.33 13.93 2.98
CA THR A 345 -9.79 15.27 2.82
C THR A 345 -8.41 15.37 3.44
N ILE A 346 -7.57 16.18 2.83
CA ILE A 346 -6.27 16.59 3.38
C ILE A 346 -6.46 18.01 3.90
N GLN A 347 -6.11 18.24 5.16
CA GLN A 347 -6.08 19.60 5.68
C GLN A 347 -4.98 20.37 4.95
N ASN A 348 -5.31 21.57 4.47
CA ASN A 348 -4.26 22.51 4.11
C ASN A 348 -3.44 22.79 5.36
N SER A 349 -2.13 22.70 5.23
CA SER A 349 -1.17 23.06 6.28
C SER A 349 -1.70 24.30 7.00
N VAL A 350 -1.91 24.19 8.31
CA VAL A 350 -2.34 25.32 9.12
C VAL A 350 -1.31 26.42 8.88
N ASN A 351 -1.75 27.49 8.23
CA ASN A 351 -0.87 28.61 7.93
C ASN A 351 -0.41 29.26 9.24
N LYS A 352 0.89 29.15 9.48
CA LYS A 352 1.77 29.91 10.40
C LYS A 352 1.65 29.67 11.90
#